data_AF-A0A7C8DV71-F1
#
_entry.id   AF-A0A7C8DV71-F1
#
_cell.length_a   1.000
_cell.length_b   1.000
_cell.length_c   1.000
_cell.angle_alpha   90.00
_cell.angle_beta   90.00
_cell.angle_gamma   90.00
#
_symmetry.space_group_name_H-M   'P 1'
#
loop_
_entity.id
_entity.type
_entity.pdbx_description
1 polymer ?
#
loop_
_entity_poly.entity_id
_entity_poly.type
_entity_poly.pdbx_seq_one_letter_code
_entity_poly.pdbx_strand_id
1 'polypeptide(L)'
;GVGSIKTGDKLNAKMMKPLENMEVAKLKVEDASVNKEVAALVKQAKAKQVEFDKFFEEERAKINEGAELPPGVMKMVKVYVATRKALQVGDKMAGRHGNKGVISRVSPIEDMPYLEDGSTVDVVLNPLGVPSRMNVGQVLEVHLGYAAKGLGHKIAAMLDEKRTEMVKEIRDFLDKVYNSYGKQEDLASFTDEEIIELANNLREGVPMATPVFDGIKEEDIKSLLKLADLPESGQEQLYDGRTGEAFDRLVTVGYMHMLKLNHLVDDKMHARSTGPYSLVTQQPLSGKAQFGGQRFGEMEVWALEAYGAAHTLREMLTVKSDDVAGRAKMYKSIVDGVNLTESVMPESFNVLVKEIRSLGIDVELEQH
;
A
#
# COMPACT_ATOMS: atom_id res chain seq x y z
N GLY A 1 -21.80 43.44 28.76
CA GLY A 1 -21.24 42.94 30.02
C GLY A 1 -22.33 42.73 31.04
N VAL A 2 -22.10 41.83 32.00
CA VAL A 2 -23.05 41.30 33.01
C VAL A 2 -23.99 42.34 33.65
N GLY A 3 -23.59 43.62 33.72
CA GLY A 3 -24.41 44.71 34.23
C GLY A 3 -25.68 45.06 33.44
N SER A 4 -25.93 44.44 32.28
CA SER A 4 -27.15 44.65 31.49
C SER A 4 -28.29 43.66 31.80
N ILE A 5 -28.09 42.72 32.72
CA ILE A 5 -29.08 41.70 33.10
C ILE A 5 -29.57 42.04 34.51
N LYS A 6 -30.88 42.27 34.68
CA LYS A 6 -31.48 42.58 35.98
C LYS A 6 -31.92 41.30 36.70
N THR A 7 -32.00 41.37 38.02
CA THR A 7 -32.52 40.29 38.88
C THR A 7 -33.97 39.97 38.48
N GLY A 8 -34.22 38.72 38.05
CA GLY A 8 -35.53 38.25 37.58
C GLY A 8 -35.70 38.18 36.05
N ASP A 9 -34.71 38.65 35.26
CA ASP A 9 -34.76 38.53 33.80
C ASP A 9 -34.54 37.08 33.35
N LYS A 10 -35.39 36.59 32.43
CA LYS A 10 -35.20 35.29 31.79
C LYS A 10 -33.98 35.34 30.86
N LEU A 11 -32.94 34.58 31.20
CA LEU A 11 -31.71 34.48 30.41
C LEU A 11 -32.00 33.86 29.04
N ASN A 12 -31.89 34.66 27.97
CA ASN A 12 -32.06 34.21 26.58
C ASN A 12 -30.70 34.05 25.87
N ALA A 13 -30.63 33.16 24.87
CA ALA A 13 -29.40 32.88 24.11
C ALA A 13 -28.75 34.13 23.47
N LYS A 14 -29.54 35.18 23.15
CA LYS A 14 -29.03 36.46 22.64
C LYS A 14 -28.29 37.31 23.68
N MET A 15 -28.63 37.17 24.96
CA MET A 15 -28.00 37.89 26.08
C MET A 15 -26.73 37.20 26.59
N MET A 16 -26.59 35.88 26.34
CA MET A 16 -25.44 35.07 26.75
C MET A 16 -24.29 35.06 25.74
N LYS A 17 -24.59 35.17 24.43
CA LYS A 17 -23.59 35.22 23.35
C LYS A 17 -22.51 36.31 23.48
N PRO A 18 -22.81 37.54 23.96
CA PRO A 18 -21.81 38.60 24.08
C PRO A 18 -21.07 38.62 25.43
N LEU A 19 -21.29 37.66 26.32
CA LEU A 19 -20.63 37.59 27.63
C LEU A 19 -19.44 36.62 27.58
N GLU A 20 -18.33 37.01 28.20
CA GLU A 20 -17.19 36.10 28.36
C GLU A 20 -17.52 35.01 29.39
N ASN A 21 -16.90 33.83 29.25
CA ASN A 21 -17.16 32.69 30.14
C ASN A 21 -16.89 33.01 31.62
N MET A 22 -15.95 33.91 31.91
CA MET A 22 -15.67 34.42 33.27
C MET A 22 -16.76 35.35 33.81
N GLU A 23 -17.47 36.03 32.92
CA GLU A 23 -18.61 36.90 33.23
C GLU A 23 -19.88 36.07 33.46
N VAL A 24 -20.08 35.01 32.68
CA VAL A 24 -21.18 34.05 32.82
C VAL A 24 -21.09 33.28 34.14
N ALA A 25 -19.90 32.86 34.55
CA ALA A 25 -19.68 32.15 35.83
C ALA A 25 -20.02 32.98 37.08
N LYS A 26 -20.17 34.31 36.94
CA LYS A 26 -20.54 35.22 38.06
C LYS A 26 -22.06 35.39 38.21
N LEU A 27 -22.85 34.93 37.24
CA LEU A 27 -24.32 34.97 37.30
C LEU A 27 -24.83 33.87 38.24
N LYS A 28 -25.81 34.20 39.08
CA LYS A 28 -26.52 33.26 39.94
C LYS A 28 -27.97 33.18 39.49
N VAL A 29 -28.46 31.97 39.28
CA VAL A 29 -29.85 31.70 38.88
C VAL A 29 -30.67 31.38 40.14
N GLU A 30 -31.99 31.52 40.10
CA GLU A 30 -32.87 31.18 41.23
C GLU A 30 -32.87 29.67 41.54
N ASP A 31 -32.60 28.83 40.54
CA ASP A 31 -32.50 27.38 40.69
C ASP A 31 -31.17 26.97 41.35
N ALA A 32 -31.26 26.37 42.54
CA ALA A 32 -30.12 25.91 43.33
C ALA A 32 -29.36 24.74 42.66
N SER A 33 -30.02 23.92 41.84
CA SER A 33 -29.38 22.80 41.13
C SER A 33 -28.41 23.31 40.06
N VAL A 34 -28.86 24.29 39.26
CA VAL A 34 -28.07 24.91 38.19
C VAL A 34 -26.83 25.62 38.76
N ASN A 35 -26.95 26.32 39.88
CA ASN A 35 -25.80 26.97 40.53
C ASN A 35 -24.76 25.94 41.03
N LYS A 36 -25.19 24.76 41.47
CA LYS A 36 -24.29 23.68 41.90
C LYS A 36 -23.54 23.07 40.72
N GLU A 37 -24.21 22.89 39.59
CA GLU A 37 -23.60 22.41 38.34
C GLU A 37 -22.61 23.44 37.77
N VAL A 38 -22.98 24.72 37.72
CA VAL A 38 -22.07 25.80 37.28
C VAL A 38 -20.83 25.87 38.17
N ALA A 39 -20.99 25.77 39.49
CA ALA A 39 -19.85 25.74 40.41
C ALA A 39 -18.94 24.51 40.21
N ALA A 40 -19.51 23.34 39.94
CA ALA A 40 -18.76 22.12 39.63
C ALA A 40 -17.99 22.25 38.30
N LEU A 41 -18.64 22.81 37.26
CA LEU A 41 -18.02 23.06 35.96
C LEU A 41 -16.89 24.09 36.06
N VAL A 42 -17.07 25.17 36.82
CA VAL A 42 -16.01 26.17 37.07
C VAL A 42 -14.83 25.55 37.81
N LYS A 43 -15.08 24.65 38.78
CA LYS A 43 -14.03 23.92 39.49
C LYS A 43 -13.27 22.98 38.55
N GLN A 44 -13.97 22.24 37.69
CA GLN A 44 -13.35 21.37 36.69
C GLN A 44 -12.55 22.15 35.65
N ALA A 45 -13.07 23.29 35.18
CA ALA A 45 -12.37 24.16 34.24
C ALA A 45 -11.07 24.71 34.84
N LYS A 46 -11.10 25.16 36.10
CA LYS A 46 -9.90 25.61 36.83
C LYS A 46 -8.89 24.48 37.03
N ALA A 47 -9.35 23.27 37.37
CA ALA A 47 -8.47 22.11 37.51
C ALA A 47 -7.77 21.76 36.19
N LYS A 48 -8.52 21.75 35.08
CA LYS A 48 -7.95 21.55 33.73
C LYS A 48 -7.00 22.68 33.31
N GLN A 49 -7.28 23.92 33.72
CA GLN A 49 -6.39 25.05 33.44
C GLN A 49 -5.03 24.87 34.11
N VAL A 50 -5.03 24.48 35.38
CA VAL A 50 -3.78 24.18 36.12
C VAL A 50 -3.03 23.00 35.51
N GLU A 51 -3.75 21.96 35.08
CA GLU A 51 -3.15 20.81 34.38
C GLU A 51 -2.52 21.23 33.04
N PHE A 52 -3.20 22.08 32.27
CA PHE A 52 -2.71 22.59 31.00
C PHE A 52 -1.50 23.51 31.17
N ASP A 53 -1.50 24.38 32.18
CA ASP A 53 -0.38 25.26 32.49
C ASP A 53 0.86 24.44 32.85
N LYS A 54 0.68 23.38 33.65
CA LYS A 54 1.77 22.45 33.98
C LYS A 54 2.31 21.73 32.74
N PHE A 55 1.42 21.18 31.92
CA PHE A 55 1.81 20.53 30.66
C PHE A 55 2.58 21.49 29.73
N PHE A 56 2.12 22.74 29.63
CA PHE A 56 2.77 23.77 28.83
C PHE A 56 4.16 24.10 29.34
N GLU A 57 4.34 24.24 30.66
CA GLU A 57 5.66 24.45 31.26
C GLU A 57 6.61 23.28 31.00
N GLU A 58 6.13 22.04 31.14
CA GLU A 58 6.92 20.84 30.85
C GLU A 58 7.36 20.76 29.38
N GLU A 59 6.46 20.99 28.42
CA GLU A 59 6.81 20.97 26.99
C GLU A 59 7.74 22.14 26.61
N ARG A 60 7.52 23.33 27.19
CA ARG A 60 8.42 24.47 26.99
C ARG A 60 9.83 24.19 27.52
N ALA A 61 9.94 23.54 28.67
CA ALA A 61 11.23 23.14 29.24
C ALA A 61 11.96 22.17 28.30
N LYS A 62 11.28 21.13 27.80
CA LYS A 62 11.85 20.15 26.86
C LYS A 62 12.38 20.80 25.57
N ILE A 63 11.67 21.78 25.02
CA ILE A 63 12.10 22.48 23.80
C ILE A 63 13.37 23.30 24.06
N ASN A 64 13.48 23.93 25.24
CA ASN A 64 14.62 24.78 25.60
C ASN A 64 15.88 23.98 25.96
N GLU A 65 15.73 22.83 26.63
CA GLU A 65 16.86 21.94 26.96
C GLU A 65 17.55 21.37 25.70
N GLY A 66 16.82 21.31 24.57
CA GLY A 66 17.35 20.79 23.31
C GLY A 66 17.46 19.27 23.32
N ALA A 67 18.03 18.70 22.26
CA ALA A 67 18.20 17.26 22.13
C ALA A 67 19.64 16.86 22.45
N GLU A 68 19.81 15.73 23.14
CA GLU A 68 21.12 15.12 23.35
C GLU A 68 21.70 14.67 21.99
N LEU A 69 22.91 15.15 21.68
CA LEU A 69 23.61 14.82 20.44
C LEU A 69 24.73 13.81 20.72
N PRO A 70 25.02 12.91 19.76
CA PRO A 70 26.19 12.03 19.87
C PRO A 70 27.49 12.83 20.06
N PRO A 71 28.48 12.28 20.78
CA PRO A 71 29.74 12.97 21.02
C PRO A 71 30.42 13.34 19.69
N GLY A 72 30.84 14.61 19.56
CA GLY A 72 31.44 15.16 18.34
C GLY A 72 30.45 15.77 17.33
N VAL A 73 29.14 15.65 17.53
CA VAL A 73 28.12 16.31 16.69
C VAL A 73 27.69 17.63 17.32
N MET A 74 27.98 18.75 16.64
CA MET A 74 27.59 20.08 17.13
C MET A 74 26.12 20.42 16.85
N LYS A 75 25.58 19.99 15.71
CA LYS A 75 24.20 20.25 15.30
C LYS A 75 23.71 19.16 14.36
N MET A 76 22.46 18.75 14.51
CA MET A 76 21.79 17.80 13.62
C MET A 76 20.59 18.47 12.95
N VAL A 77 20.49 18.35 11.62
CA VAL A 77 19.36 18.85 10.84
C VAL A 77 18.65 17.66 10.20
N LYS A 78 17.36 17.47 10.49
CA LYS A 78 16.53 16.43 9.89
C LYS A 78 15.60 17.07 8.85
N VAL A 79 15.70 16.63 7.60
CA VAL A 79 14.84 17.07 6.50
C VAL A 79 13.90 15.91 6.15
N TYR A 80 12.60 16.14 6.23
CA TYR A 80 11.59 15.15 5.83
C TYR A 80 11.16 15.43 4.40
N VAL A 81 11.28 14.41 3.53
CA VAL A 81 10.88 14.48 2.13
C VAL A 81 9.74 13.50 1.91
N ALA A 82 8.59 14.01 1.48
CA ALA A 82 7.44 13.18 1.12
C ALA A 82 7.42 12.98 -0.40
N THR A 83 7.37 11.72 -0.84
CA THR A 83 7.28 11.36 -2.26
C THR A 83 6.07 10.48 -2.52
N ARG A 84 5.28 10.82 -3.53
CA ARG A 84 4.17 9.97 -3.99
C ARG A 84 4.66 9.06 -5.12
N LYS A 85 4.71 7.75 -4.87
CA LYS A 85 5.10 6.75 -5.87
C LYS A 85 3.87 6.20 -6.60
N ALA A 86 3.83 6.35 -7.93
CA ALA A 86 2.77 5.79 -8.77
C ALA A 86 2.92 4.27 -8.96
N LEU A 87 1.91 3.63 -9.53
CA LEU A 87 2.00 2.25 -10.02
C LEU A 87 2.73 2.23 -11.36
N GLN A 88 3.63 1.26 -11.54
CA GLN A 88 4.41 1.12 -12.76
C GLN A 88 4.70 -0.35 -13.09
N VAL A 89 5.13 -0.59 -14.33
CA VAL A 89 5.57 -1.91 -14.79
C VAL A 89 6.73 -2.38 -13.92
N GLY A 90 6.65 -3.63 -13.45
CA GLY A 90 7.62 -4.20 -12.50
C GLY A 90 7.22 -4.12 -11.03
N ASP A 91 6.22 -3.31 -10.65
CA ASP A 91 5.69 -3.32 -9.28
C ASP A 91 4.98 -4.65 -8.98
N LYS A 92 5.11 -5.11 -7.74
CA LYS A 92 4.51 -6.37 -7.29
C LYS A 92 3.12 -6.14 -6.67
N MET A 93 2.14 -6.88 -7.19
CA MET A 93 0.76 -6.89 -6.71
C MET A 93 0.42 -8.26 -6.13
N ALA A 94 -0.59 -8.33 -5.27
CA ALA A 94 -1.10 -9.58 -4.72
C ALA A 94 -2.60 -9.52 -4.48
N GLY A 95 -3.31 -10.61 -4.76
CA GLY A 95 -4.65 -10.82 -4.22
C GLY A 95 -4.59 -11.42 -2.80
N ARG A 96 -5.76 -11.52 -2.16
CA ARG A 96 -5.90 -12.05 -0.80
C ARG A 96 -5.70 -13.58 -0.73
N HIS A 97 -5.85 -14.28 -1.85
CA HIS A 97 -5.76 -15.75 -1.95
C HIS A 97 -4.36 -16.26 -2.32
N GLY A 98 -3.32 -15.49 -1.99
CA GLY A 98 -1.92 -15.88 -2.22
C GLY A 98 -1.45 -15.79 -3.68
N ASN A 99 -2.32 -15.33 -4.60
CA ASN A 99 -1.97 -15.00 -5.98
C ASN A 99 -1.11 -13.73 -6.02
N LYS A 100 0.19 -13.88 -6.23
CA LYS A 100 1.14 -12.77 -6.39
C LYS A 100 1.57 -12.66 -7.84
N GLY A 101 1.70 -11.43 -8.33
CA GLY A 101 2.10 -11.12 -9.69
C GLY A 101 2.93 -9.85 -9.77
N VAL A 102 3.53 -9.63 -10.93
CA VAL A 102 4.24 -8.40 -11.29
C VAL A 102 3.48 -7.76 -12.44
N ILE A 103 3.31 -6.45 -12.41
CA ILE A 103 2.66 -5.73 -13.51
C ILE A 103 3.54 -5.82 -14.75
N SER A 104 3.04 -6.44 -15.80
CA SER A 104 3.76 -6.61 -17.07
C SER A 104 3.56 -5.42 -18.01
N ARG A 105 2.35 -4.87 -18.06
CA ARG A 105 1.97 -3.77 -18.96
C ARG A 105 0.86 -2.93 -18.35
N VAL A 106 0.91 -1.62 -18.59
CA VAL A 106 -0.21 -0.70 -18.38
C VAL A 106 -0.78 -0.40 -19.76
N SER A 107 -2.00 -0.87 -20.02
CA SER A 107 -2.67 -0.68 -21.31
C SER A 107 -3.54 0.58 -21.28
N PRO A 108 -3.71 1.28 -22.40
CA PRO A 108 -4.81 2.25 -22.57
C PRO A 108 -6.17 1.57 -22.36
N ILE A 109 -7.19 2.35 -21.98
CA ILE A 109 -8.52 1.83 -21.64
C ILE A 109 -9.26 1.30 -22.87
N GLU A 110 -9.07 1.93 -24.03
CA GLU A 110 -9.62 1.52 -25.32
C GLU A 110 -9.10 0.16 -25.80
N ASP A 111 -7.95 -0.26 -25.27
CA ASP A 111 -7.27 -1.50 -25.62
C ASP A 111 -7.70 -2.67 -24.72
N MET A 112 -8.49 -2.40 -23.68
CA MET A 112 -8.91 -3.39 -22.69
C MET A 112 -10.19 -4.11 -23.15
N PRO A 113 -10.35 -5.40 -22.81
CA PRO A 113 -11.62 -6.10 -23.01
C PRO A 113 -12.77 -5.37 -22.33
N TYR A 114 -13.93 -5.37 -22.98
CA TYR A 114 -15.13 -4.70 -22.49
C TYR A 114 -16.36 -5.62 -22.52
N LEU A 115 -17.34 -5.32 -21.67
CA LEU A 115 -18.64 -5.98 -21.55
C LEU A 115 -19.65 -5.37 -22.55
N GLU A 116 -20.82 -6.00 -22.72
CA GLU A 116 -21.87 -5.52 -23.65
C GLU A 116 -22.38 -4.11 -23.33
N ASP A 117 -22.32 -3.71 -22.06
CA ASP A 117 -22.68 -2.36 -21.60
C ASP A 117 -21.60 -1.30 -21.89
N GLY A 118 -20.46 -1.71 -22.46
CA GLY A 118 -19.30 -0.87 -22.76
C GLY A 118 -18.34 -0.68 -21.59
N SER A 119 -18.59 -1.30 -20.43
CA SER A 119 -17.67 -1.22 -19.29
C SER A 119 -16.41 -2.04 -19.54
N THR A 120 -15.25 -1.43 -19.28
CA THR A 120 -13.93 -2.05 -19.52
C THR A 120 -13.41 -2.76 -18.28
N VAL A 121 -12.65 -3.84 -18.47
CA VAL A 121 -11.97 -4.56 -17.38
C VAL A 121 -10.72 -3.80 -16.94
N ASP A 122 -10.49 -3.68 -15.63
CA ASP A 122 -9.28 -3.00 -15.08
C ASP A 122 -8.03 -3.90 -15.08
N VAL A 123 -8.18 -5.19 -14.77
CA VAL A 123 -7.08 -6.15 -14.60
C VAL A 123 -7.41 -7.48 -15.25
N VAL A 124 -6.51 -7.97 -16.11
CA VAL A 124 -6.60 -9.31 -16.70
C VAL A 124 -5.67 -10.25 -15.96
N LEU A 125 -6.22 -11.36 -15.44
CA LEU A 125 -5.49 -12.39 -14.71
C LEU A 125 -5.42 -13.70 -15.52
N ASN A 126 -4.34 -14.45 -15.32
CA ASN A 126 -4.16 -15.75 -15.98
C ASN A 126 -4.93 -16.86 -15.22
N PRO A 127 -5.88 -17.58 -15.86
CA PRO A 127 -6.65 -18.63 -15.21
C PRO A 127 -5.84 -19.89 -14.88
N LEU A 128 -4.70 -20.12 -15.55
CA LEU A 128 -3.88 -21.34 -15.36
C LEU A 128 -3.33 -21.50 -13.93
N GLY A 129 -3.21 -20.39 -13.20
CA GLY A 129 -2.74 -20.41 -11.82
C GLY A 129 -3.75 -21.03 -10.84
N VAL A 130 -5.05 -21.01 -11.17
CA VAL A 130 -6.10 -21.47 -10.25
C VAL A 130 -6.08 -23.00 -10.08
N PRO A 131 -6.08 -23.82 -11.15
CA PRO A 131 -6.05 -25.27 -11.00
C PRO A 131 -4.73 -25.76 -10.40
N SER A 132 -3.60 -25.17 -10.83
CA SER A 132 -2.27 -25.59 -10.37
C SER A 132 -2.02 -25.32 -8.88
N ARG A 133 -2.60 -24.25 -8.32
CA ARG A 133 -2.41 -23.87 -6.91
C ARG A 133 -3.59 -24.23 -6.02
N MET A 134 -4.66 -24.77 -6.59
CA MET A 134 -5.90 -25.14 -5.88
C MET A 134 -6.52 -24.03 -5.02
N ASN A 135 -6.31 -22.77 -5.37
CA ASN A 135 -6.84 -21.61 -4.64
C ASN A 135 -8.15 -21.11 -5.27
N VAL A 136 -9.16 -21.98 -5.29
CA VAL A 136 -10.49 -21.72 -5.90
C VAL A 136 -11.24 -20.57 -5.21
N GLY A 137 -10.91 -20.26 -3.95
CA GLY A 137 -11.51 -19.16 -3.20
C GLY A 137 -11.42 -17.80 -3.91
N GLN A 138 -10.39 -17.57 -4.75
CA GLN A 138 -10.29 -16.32 -5.53
C GLN A 138 -11.39 -16.19 -6.58
N VAL A 139 -11.89 -17.30 -7.13
CA VAL A 139 -12.98 -17.31 -8.10
C VAL A 139 -14.31 -17.04 -7.38
N LEU A 140 -14.50 -17.64 -6.19
CA LEU A 140 -15.66 -17.36 -5.35
C LEU A 140 -15.69 -15.90 -4.88
N GLU A 141 -14.53 -15.32 -4.55
CA GLU A 141 -14.40 -13.88 -4.26
C GLU A 141 -14.84 -13.03 -5.46
N VAL A 142 -14.39 -13.38 -6.67
CA VAL A 142 -14.77 -12.66 -7.90
C VAL A 142 -16.27 -12.72 -8.14
N HIS A 143 -16.90 -13.90 -8.01
CA HIS A 143 -18.35 -14.05 -8.19
C HIS A 143 -19.15 -13.28 -7.13
N LEU A 144 -18.75 -13.37 -5.85
CA LEU A 144 -19.40 -12.63 -4.77
C LEU A 144 -19.20 -11.12 -4.93
N GLY A 145 -18.02 -10.69 -5.35
CA GLY A 145 -17.72 -9.29 -5.66
C GLY A 145 -18.53 -8.77 -6.85
N TYR A 146 -18.78 -9.62 -7.86
CA TYR A 146 -19.63 -9.28 -9.00
C TYR A 146 -21.08 -9.07 -8.55
N ALA A 147 -21.62 -9.99 -7.75
CA ALA A 147 -22.95 -9.84 -7.14
C ALA A 147 -23.03 -8.56 -6.28
N ALA A 148 -22.06 -8.34 -5.40
CA ALA A 148 -22.01 -7.16 -4.52
C ALA A 148 -22.03 -5.83 -5.29
N LYS A 149 -21.29 -5.74 -6.40
CA LYS A 149 -21.30 -4.56 -7.28
C LYS A 149 -22.59 -4.43 -8.07
N GLY A 150 -23.12 -5.51 -8.62
CA GLY A 150 -24.42 -5.50 -9.31
C GLY A 150 -25.57 -5.03 -8.40
N LEU A 151 -25.60 -5.48 -7.15
CA LEU A 151 -26.55 -5.00 -6.14
C LEU A 151 -26.41 -3.50 -5.88
N GLY A 152 -25.17 -3.00 -5.77
CA GLY A 152 -24.90 -1.56 -5.61
C GLY A 152 -25.39 -0.73 -6.79
N HIS A 153 -25.11 -1.18 -8.03
CA HIS A 153 -25.59 -0.51 -9.24
C HIS A 153 -27.13 -0.47 -9.30
N LYS A 154 -27.79 -1.54 -8.86
CA LYS A 154 -29.26 -1.60 -8.78
C LYS A 154 -29.83 -0.62 -7.75
N ILE A 155 -29.20 -0.52 -6.57
CA ILE A 155 -29.53 0.50 -5.55
C ILE A 155 -29.29 1.91 -6.10
N ALA A 156 -28.18 2.13 -6.81
CA ALA A 156 -27.86 3.42 -7.40
C ALA A 156 -28.91 3.86 -8.43
N ALA A 157 -29.32 2.94 -9.32
CA ALA A 157 -30.39 3.17 -10.30
C ALA A 157 -31.73 3.51 -9.62
N MET A 158 -32.13 2.77 -8.59
CA MET A 158 -33.35 3.07 -7.81
C MET A 158 -33.31 4.47 -7.17
N LEU A 159 -32.15 4.90 -6.68
CA LEU A 159 -31.95 6.24 -6.10
C LEU A 159 -32.00 7.35 -7.16
N ASP A 160 -31.47 7.11 -8.36
CA ASP A 160 -31.41 8.12 -9.43
C ASP A 160 -32.78 8.40 -10.06
N GLU A 161 -33.66 7.40 -10.10
CA GLU A 161 -35.00 7.54 -10.68
C GLU A 161 -35.95 8.43 -9.86
N LYS A 162 -35.63 8.73 -8.58
CA LYS A 162 -36.35 9.66 -7.69
C LYS A 162 -37.88 9.53 -7.71
N ARG A 163 -38.38 8.29 -7.67
CA ARG A 163 -39.82 8.00 -7.63
C ARG A 163 -40.43 8.32 -6.25
N THR A 164 -41.73 8.58 -6.22
CA THR A 164 -42.47 8.93 -4.99
C THR A 164 -42.48 7.78 -3.97
N GLU A 165 -42.38 6.52 -4.42
CA GLU A 165 -42.36 5.32 -3.57
C GLU A 165 -40.95 4.75 -3.36
N MET A 166 -39.91 5.49 -3.76
CA MET A 166 -38.51 5.05 -3.75
C MET A 166 -38.06 4.49 -2.41
N VAL A 167 -38.39 5.14 -1.29
CA VAL A 167 -37.93 4.70 0.04
C VAL A 167 -38.48 3.33 0.40
N LYS A 168 -39.73 3.05 0.02
CA LYS A 168 -40.36 1.75 0.27
C LYS A 168 -39.76 0.67 -0.61
N GLU A 169 -39.58 0.95 -1.90
CA GLU A 169 -38.95 0.01 -2.85
C GLU A 169 -37.51 -0.33 -2.43
N ILE A 170 -36.73 0.68 -2.04
CA ILE A 170 -35.36 0.49 -1.52
C ILE A 170 -35.39 -0.32 -0.23
N ARG A 171 -36.31 -0.04 0.69
CA ARG A 171 -36.44 -0.79 1.94
C ARG A 171 -36.77 -2.26 1.68
N ASP A 172 -37.71 -2.54 0.78
CA ASP A 172 -38.08 -3.90 0.39
C ASP A 172 -36.92 -4.62 -0.35
N PHE A 173 -36.13 -3.88 -1.13
CA PHE A 173 -34.96 -4.43 -1.81
C PHE A 173 -33.82 -4.73 -0.82
N LEU A 174 -33.53 -3.80 0.10
CA LEU A 174 -32.54 -3.99 1.15
C LEU A 174 -32.93 -5.14 2.08
N ASP A 175 -34.22 -5.30 2.39
CA ASP A 175 -34.72 -6.45 3.16
C ASP A 175 -34.40 -7.77 2.45
N LYS A 176 -34.62 -7.84 1.14
CA LYS A 176 -34.24 -9.03 0.35
C LYS A 176 -32.73 -9.26 0.30
N VAL A 177 -31.90 -8.21 0.32
CA VAL A 177 -30.44 -8.34 0.26
C VAL A 177 -29.84 -8.74 1.62
N TYR A 178 -30.29 -8.13 2.71
CA TYR A 178 -29.75 -8.37 4.05
C TYR A 178 -30.36 -9.60 4.71
N ASN A 179 -31.67 -9.83 4.55
CA ASN A 179 -32.40 -10.88 5.27
C ASN A 179 -32.56 -12.18 4.48
N SER A 180 -31.98 -12.28 3.26
CA SER A 180 -31.95 -13.53 2.51
C SER A 180 -31.01 -14.57 3.11
N TYR A 181 -29.93 -14.15 3.78
CA TYR A 181 -28.89 -15.05 4.26
C TYR A 181 -28.24 -14.55 5.55
N GLY A 182 -28.00 -15.47 6.49
CA GLY A 182 -27.23 -15.19 7.70
C GLY A 182 -28.04 -14.50 8.79
N LYS A 183 -27.46 -13.46 9.40
CA LYS A 183 -28.06 -12.74 10.53
C LYS A 183 -29.14 -11.80 10.01
N GLN A 184 -30.34 -11.91 10.56
CA GLN A 184 -31.42 -10.98 10.24
C GLN A 184 -31.16 -9.62 10.87
N GLU A 185 -31.27 -8.58 10.06
CA GLU A 185 -31.15 -7.18 10.44
C GLU A 185 -32.53 -6.49 10.37
N ASP A 186 -32.80 -5.65 11.36
CA ASP A 186 -34.08 -4.95 11.47
C ASP A 186 -34.02 -3.58 10.78
N LEU A 187 -34.38 -3.58 9.49
CA LEU A 187 -34.50 -2.35 8.67
C LEU A 187 -35.78 -1.55 8.98
N ALA A 188 -36.72 -2.09 9.77
CA ALA A 188 -37.94 -1.36 10.14
C ALA A 188 -37.65 -0.31 11.22
N SER A 189 -36.61 -0.52 12.03
CA SER A 189 -36.16 0.42 13.06
C SER A 189 -35.61 1.74 12.51
N PHE A 190 -35.16 1.76 11.26
CA PHE A 190 -34.54 2.91 10.62
C PHE A 190 -35.59 3.91 10.10
N THR A 191 -35.26 5.20 10.26
CA THR A 191 -36.00 6.30 9.66
C THR A 191 -35.79 6.35 8.15
N ASP A 192 -36.72 7.01 7.44
CA ASP A 192 -36.62 7.13 5.98
C ASP A 192 -35.38 7.91 5.53
N GLU A 193 -34.92 8.88 6.32
CA GLU A 193 -33.68 9.63 6.06
C GLU A 193 -32.45 8.72 6.20
N GLU A 194 -32.39 7.88 7.23
CA GLU A 194 -31.29 6.93 7.45
C GLU A 194 -31.24 5.84 6.36
N ILE A 195 -32.39 5.38 5.87
CA ILE A 195 -32.44 4.44 4.74
C ILE A 195 -31.87 5.05 3.46
N ILE A 196 -32.16 6.33 3.20
CA ILE A 196 -31.60 7.04 2.05
C ILE A 196 -30.09 7.24 2.23
N GLU A 197 -29.62 7.58 3.43
CA GLU A 197 -28.18 7.69 3.71
C GLU A 197 -27.47 6.34 3.53
N LEU A 198 -28.04 5.27 4.07
CA LEU A 198 -27.53 3.90 3.90
C LEU A 198 -27.47 3.52 2.41
N ALA A 199 -28.54 3.74 1.67
CA ALA A 199 -28.58 3.42 0.25
C ALA A 199 -27.54 4.24 -0.55
N ASN A 200 -27.32 5.51 -0.19
CA ASN A 200 -26.26 6.34 -0.80
C ASN A 200 -24.86 5.77 -0.54
N ASN A 201 -24.60 5.29 0.68
CA ASN A 201 -23.33 4.64 1.01
C ASN A 201 -23.12 3.30 0.28
N LEU A 202 -24.21 2.60 -0.06
CA LEU A 202 -24.19 1.30 -0.75
C LEU A 202 -24.20 1.40 -2.28
N ARG A 203 -24.25 2.61 -2.85
CA ARG A 203 -24.28 2.83 -4.31
C ARG A 203 -23.12 2.19 -5.04
N GLU A 204 -21.94 2.27 -4.46
CA GLU A 204 -20.78 1.67 -5.09
C GLU A 204 -20.86 0.15 -5.00
N GLY A 205 -21.49 -0.46 -4.01
CA GLY A 205 -21.53 -1.91 -3.85
C GLY A 205 -21.91 -2.29 -2.43
N VAL A 206 -22.60 -3.41 -2.26
CA VAL A 206 -22.99 -3.91 -0.93
C VAL A 206 -21.84 -4.70 -0.32
N PRO A 207 -21.22 -4.24 0.79
CA PRO A 207 -20.13 -4.96 1.42
C PRO A 207 -20.59 -6.32 1.94
N MET A 208 -19.92 -7.39 1.52
CA MET A 208 -20.24 -8.75 1.95
C MET A 208 -19.25 -9.21 3.03
N ALA A 209 -19.77 -9.81 4.10
CA ALA A 209 -18.97 -10.39 5.18
C ALA A 209 -19.13 -11.91 5.18
N THR A 210 -18.04 -12.62 4.89
CA THR A 210 -17.99 -14.10 4.94
C THR A 210 -17.04 -14.54 6.04
N PRO A 211 -17.51 -15.24 7.09
CA PRO A 211 -16.65 -15.85 8.10
C PRO A 211 -15.65 -16.83 7.49
N VAL A 212 -14.52 -17.04 8.18
CA VAL A 212 -13.41 -17.87 7.66
C VAL A 212 -13.79 -19.35 7.49
N PHE A 213 -14.58 -19.90 8.41
CA PHE A 213 -14.92 -21.33 8.43
C PHE A 213 -16.40 -21.64 8.16
N ASP A 214 -17.28 -20.66 8.30
CA ASP A 214 -18.72 -20.78 8.03
C ASP A 214 -19.12 -19.72 7.00
N GLY A 215 -18.60 -19.91 5.77
CA GLY A 215 -18.76 -18.96 4.67
C GLY A 215 -20.05 -19.15 3.87
N ILE A 216 -20.28 -18.23 2.94
CA ILE A 216 -21.40 -18.30 2.01
C ILE A 216 -21.32 -19.54 1.11
N LYS A 217 -22.46 -20.18 0.85
CA LYS A 217 -22.54 -21.33 -0.05
C LYS A 217 -22.68 -20.87 -1.50
N GLU A 218 -22.35 -21.76 -2.44
CA GLU A 218 -22.44 -21.44 -3.87
C GLU A 218 -23.87 -21.12 -4.32
N GLU A 219 -24.88 -21.81 -3.76
CA GLU A 219 -26.30 -21.57 -4.04
C GLU A 219 -26.72 -20.14 -3.68
N ASP A 220 -26.19 -19.62 -2.57
CA ASP A 220 -26.46 -18.26 -2.11
C ASP A 220 -25.75 -17.22 -2.98
N ILE A 221 -24.53 -17.51 -3.47
CA ILE A 221 -23.87 -16.63 -4.44
C ILE A 221 -24.69 -16.53 -5.73
N LYS A 222 -25.23 -17.66 -6.21
CA LYS A 222 -26.09 -17.70 -7.41
C LYS A 222 -27.39 -16.92 -7.22
N SER A 223 -28.00 -17.03 -6.03
CA SER A 223 -29.22 -16.27 -5.72
C SER A 223 -28.96 -14.76 -5.67
N LEU A 224 -27.81 -14.33 -5.13
CA LEU A 224 -27.40 -12.92 -5.14
C LEU A 224 -27.08 -12.40 -6.54
N LEU A 225 -26.39 -13.18 -7.39
CA LEU A 225 -26.15 -12.84 -8.79
C LEU A 225 -27.48 -12.64 -9.53
N LYS A 226 -28.44 -13.55 -9.33
CA LYS A 226 -29.78 -13.44 -9.91
C LYS A 226 -30.53 -12.21 -9.42
N LEU A 227 -30.41 -11.87 -8.13
CA LEU A 227 -31.05 -10.70 -7.55
C LEU A 227 -30.49 -9.40 -8.16
N ALA A 228 -29.22 -9.41 -8.56
CA ALA A 228 -28.53 -8.34 -9.25
C ALA A 228 -28.74 -8.33 -10.78
N ASP A 229 -29.59 -9.19 -11.34
CA ASP A 229 -29.80 -9.36 -12.79
C ASP A 229 -28.52 -9.78 -13.56
N LEU A 230 -27.62 -10.50 -12.89
CA LEU A 230 -26.36 -11.03 -13.44
C LEU A 230 -26.47 -12.54 -13.73
N PRO A 231 -25.65 -13.10 -14.64
CA PRO A 231 -25.67 -14.52 -14.95
C PRO A 231 -25.27 -15.37 -13.75
N GLU A 232 -26.06 -16.42 -13.45
CA GLU A 232 -25.81 -17.34 -12.33
C GLU A 232 -24.45 -18.09 -12.44
N SER A 233 -23.87 -18.16 -13.63
CA SER A 233 -22.53 -18.74 -13.86
C SER A 233 -21.38 -17.84 -13.39
N GLY A 234 -21.62 -16.53 -13.21
CA GLY A 234 -20.57 -15.52 -12.99
C GLY A 234 -19.68 -15.29 -14.22
N GLN A 235 -20.12 -15.73 -15.39
CA GLN A 235 -19.39 -15.60 -16.66
C GLN A 235 -20.18 -14.76 -17.65
N GLU A 236 -19.50 -13.83 -18.30
CA GLU A 236 -20.05 -12.85 -19.24
C GLU A 236 -19.37 -12.96 -20.61
N GLN A 237 -20.06 -12.48 -21.65
CA GLN A 237 -19.48 -12.31 -22.97
C GLN A 237 -18.61 -11.05 -22.96
N LEU A 238 -17.32 -11.21 -23.27
CA LEU A 238 -16.40 -10.10 -23.45
C LEU A 238 -16.11 -9.88 -24.94
N TYR A 239 -15.73 -8.65 -25.26
CA TYR A 239 -15.30 -8.21 -26.58
C TYR A 239 -13.86 -7.68 -26.49
N ASP A 240 -13.06 -7.94 -27.51
CA ASP A 240 -11.70 -7.43 -27.59
C ASP A 240 -11.71 -5.94 -27.94
N GLY A 241 -11.13 -5.10 -27.08
CA GLY A 241 -11.06 -3.64 -27.28
C GLY A 241 -10.34 -3.22 -28.56
N ARG A 242 -9.44 -4.07 -29.09
CA ARG A 242 -8.67 -3.74 -30.30
C ARG A 242 -9.39 -4.02 -31.60
N THR A 243 -10.13 -5.13 -31.64
CA THR A 243 -10.76 -5.64 -32.87
C THR A 243 -12.27 -5.43 -32.86
N GLY A 244 -12.88 -5.35 -31.67
CA GLY A 244 -14.33 -5.33 -31.46
C GLY A 244 -14.97 -6.71 -31.58
N GLU A 245 -14.19 -7.77 -31.80
CA GLU A 245 -14.72 -9.13 -31.93
C GLU A 245 -15.03 -9.75 -30.55
N ALA A 246 -16.09 -10.55 -30.50
CA ALA A 246 -16.47 -11.29 -29.30
C ALA A 246 -15.50 -12.47 -29.06
N PHE A 247 -15.11 -12.73 -27.81
CA PHE A 247 -14.33 -13.92 -27.49
C PHE A 247 -15.17 -15.20 -27.66
N ASP A 248 -14.53 -16.31 -28.08
CA ASP A 248 -15.20 -17.59 -28.35
C ASP A 248 -15.90 -18.22 -27.12
N ARG A 249 -15.45 -17.87 -25.90
CA ARG A 249 -15.96 -18.43 -24.64
C ARG A 249 -16.25 -17.31 -23.66
N LEU A 250 -17.31 -17.51 -22.88
CA LEU A 250 -17.64 -16.66 -21.75
C LEU A 250 -16.48 -16.65 -20.74
N VAL A 251 -16.20 -15.47 -20.20
CA VAL A 251 -15.09 -15.23 -19.28
C VAL A 251 -15.64 -14.88 -17.91
N THR A 252 -15.01 -15.39 -16.86
CA THR A 252 -15.36 -14.99 -15.49
C THR A 252 -14.94 -13.54 -15.27
N VAL A 253 -15.93 -12.68 -15.01
CA VAL A 253 -15.75 -11.25 -14.71
C VAL A 253 -16.29 -10.97 -13.31
N GLY A 254 -15.66 -10.04 -12.60
CA GLY A 254 -16.10 -9.63 -11.28
C GLY A 254 -15.02 -8.85 -10.54
N TYR A 255 -15.26 -8.64 -9.25
CA TYR A 255 -14.44 -7.77 -8.43
C TYR A 255 -13.62 -8.57 -7.42
N MET A 256 -12.29 -8.52 -7.57
CA MET A 256 -11.34 -9.10 -6.63
C MET A 256 -10.63 -7.99 -5.87
N HIS A 257 -10.43 -8.16 -4.55
CA HIS A 257 -9.67 -7.20 -3.78
C HIS A 257 -8.16 -7.38 -4.00
N MET A 258 -7.55 -6.44 -4.71
CA MET A 258 -6.12 -6.45 -5.05
C MET A 258 -5.31 -5.50 -4.15
N LEU A 259 -4.15 -5.98 -3.71
CA LEU A 259 -3.23 -5.28 -2.82
C LEU A 259 -1.92 -4.93 -3.53
N LYS A 260 -1.42 -3.71 -3.31
CA LYS A 260 -0.06 -3.32 -3.70
C LYS A 260 0.94 -3.73 -2.62
N LEU A 261 1.92 -4.55 -2.98
CA LEU A 261 2.97 -4.93 -2.03
C LEU A 261 4.05 -3.85 -1.95
N ASN A 262 4.72 -3.73 -0.80
CA ASN A 262 5.88 -2.87 -0.62
C ASN A 262 7.16 -3.43 -1.29
N HIS A 263 7.01 -4.02 -2.47
CA HIS A 263 8.07 -4.55 -3.31
C HIS A 263 8.09 -3.77 -4.62
N LEU A 264 8.52 -2.52 -4.54
CA LEU A 264 8.54 -1.59 -5.66
C LEU A 264 9.73 -1.85 -6.57
N VAL A 265 9.56 -1.64 -7.87
CA VAL A 265 10.64 -1.84 -8.85
C VAL A 265 11.78 -0.84 -8.66
N ASP A 266 11.47 0.43 -8.37
CA ASP A 266 12.46 1.49 -8.15
C ASP A 266 13.46 1.16 -7.05
N ASP A 267 12.99 0.46 -6.01
CA ASP A 267 13.82 0.11 -4.87
C ASP A 267 14.77 -1.06 -5.22
N LYS A 268 14.44 -1.86 -6.24
CA LYS A 268 15.21 -3.04 -6.68
C LYS A 268 16.14 -2.75 -7.84
N MET A 269 15.76 -1.87 -8.76
CA MET A 269 16.61 -1.55 -9.91
C MET A 269 17.89 -0.87 -9.42
N HIS A 270 19.03 -1.44 -9.81
CA HIS A 270 20.36 -0.94 -9.48
C HIS A 270 21.33 -1.39 -10.57
N ALA A 271 22.16 -0.45 -11.03
CA ALA A 271 23.22 -0.71 -11.98
C ALA A 271 24.45 0.12 -11.59
N ARG A 272 25.63 -0.39 -11.92
CA ARG A 272 26.89 0.32 -11.75
C ARG A 272 27.84 0.04 -12.89
N SER A 273 28.68 1.02 -13.19
CA SER A 273 29.87 0.84 -14.03
C SER A 273 31.11 0.76 -13.13
N THR A 274 31.49 1.88 -12.51
CA THR A 274 32.55 1.99 -11.50
C THR A 274 31.95 2.45 -10.17
N GLY A 275 32.69 2.30 -9.06
CA GLY A 275 32.20 2.68 -7.74
C GLY A 275 33.24 2.43 -6.66
N PRO A 276 32.87 2.52 -5.37
CA PRO A 276 33.81 2.29 -4.28
C PRO A 276 34.24 0.82 -4.19
N TYR A 277 35.43 0.62 -3.62
CA TYR A 277 36.08 -0.67 -3.42
C TYR A 277 36.42 -0.86 -1.95
N SER A 278 36.49 -2.12 -1.52
CA SER A 278 36.95 -2.51 -0.19
C SER A 278 38.42 -2.18 -0.01
N LEU A 279 38.80 -1.70 1.17
CA LEU A 279 40.20 -1.39 1.48
C LEU A 279 41.08 -2.64 1.56
N VAL A 280 40.51 -3.76 2.02
CA VAL A 280 41.27 -5.00 2.27
C VAL A 280 41.45 -5.79 0.98
N THR A 281 40.35 -6.18 0.34
CA THR A 281 40.38 -7.09 -0.81
C THR A 281 40.38 -6.38 -2.16
N GLN A 282 40.27 -5.04 -2.18
CA GLN A 282 40.14 -4.24 -3.40
C GLN A 282 38.97 -4.62 -4.31
N GLN A 283 38.00 -5.41 -3.81
CA GLN A 283 36.79 -5.78 -4.54
C GLN A 283 35.72 -4.68 -4.46
N PRO A 284 34.82 -4.58 -5.46
CA PRO A 284 33.66 -3.69 -5.40
C PRO A 284 32.85 -3.90 -4.12
N LEU A 285 32.39 -2.80 -3.48
CA LEU A 285 31.48 -2.91 -2.34
C LEU A 285 30.16 -3.63 -2.72
N SER A 286 29.40 -4.08 -1.72
CA SER A 286 28.12 -4.77 -1.91
C SER A 286 26.93 -3.87 -1.56
N GLY A 287 25.78 -4.12 -2.19
CA GLY A 287 24.51 -3.48 -1.87
C GLY A 287 24.29 -2.12 -2.55
N LYS A 288 23.04 -1.85 -2.91
CA LYS A 288 22.60 -0.64 -3.62
C LYS A 288 23.01 0.67 -2.93
N ALA A 289 22.91 0.72 -1.60
CA ALA A 289 23.24 1.91 -0.81
C ALA A 289 24.68 2.38 -0.96
N GLN A 290 25.61 1.46 -1.23
CA GLN A 290 27.04 1.75 -1.41
C GLN A 290 27.44 1.80 -2.88
N PHE A 291 26.48 1.91 -3.80
CA PHE A 291 26.69 1.69 -5.23
C PHE A 291 27.39 0.34 -5.50
N GLY A 292 27.02 -0.70 -4.75
CA GLY A 292 27.68 -1.99 -4.74
C GLY A 292 27.50 -2.82 -6.00
N GLY A 293 28.43 -3.74 -6.26
CA GLY A 293 28.39 -4.65 -7.40
C GLY A 293 27.53 -5.88 -7.14
N GLN A 294 27.12 -6.53 -8.22
CA GLN A 294 26.46 -7.82 -8.14
C GLN A 294 27.52 -8.88 -7.82
N ARG A 295 27.21 -9.76 -6.88
CA ARG A 295 28.06 -10.90 -6.59
C ARG A 295 28.03 -11.86 -7.77
N PHE A 296 29.19 -12.09 -8.38
CA PHE A 296 29.43 -13.21 -9.28
C PHE A 296 29.87 -14.39 -8.43
N GLY A 297 29.00 -15.39 -8.29
CA GLY A 297 29.21 -16.52 -7.38
C GLY A 297 29.92 -17.70 -8.05
N GLU A 298 30.16 -18.71 -7.23
CA GLU A 298 30.85 -19.94 -7.64
C GLU A 298 30.07 -20.73 -8.71
N MET A 299 28.74 -20.79 -8.58
CA MET A 299 27.90 -21.49 -9.57
C MET A 299 27.91 -20.77 -10.92
N GLU A 300 28.00 -19.44 -10.94
CA GLU A 300 28.15 -18.68 -12.19
C GLU A 300 29.53 -18.88 -12.84
N VAL A 301 30.58 -19.05 -12.02
CA VAL A 301 31.93 -19.44 -12.49
C VAL A 301 31.87 -20.81 -13.17
N TRP A 302 31.31 -21.83 -12.52
CA TRP A 302 31.17 -23.17 -13.10
C TRP A 302 30.38 -23.17 -14.41
N ALA A 303 29.35 -22.33 -14.50
CA ALA A 303 28.60 -22.18 -15.73
C ALA A 303 29.51 -21.66 -16.88
N LEU A 304 30.33 -20.63 -16.65
CA LEU A 304 31.26 -20.12 -17.66
C LEU A 304 32.37 -21.13 -18.02
N GLU A 305 32.87 -21.88 -17.04
CA GLU A 305 33.83 -22.95 -17.25
C GLU A 305 33.26 -24.07 -18.14
N ALA A 306 32.01 -24.47 -17.90
CA ALA A 306 31.32 -25.47 -18.71
C ALA A 306 31.14 -25.02 -20.18
N TYR A 307 30.99 -23.72 -20.42
CA TYR A 307 30.97 -23.15 -21.78
C TYR A 307 32.37 -23.00 -22.40
N GLY A 308 33.46 -23.20 -21.64
CA GLY A 308 34.82 -22.94 -22.09
C GLY A 308 35.12 -21.46 -22.30
N ALA A 309 34.37 -20.55 -21.65
CA ALA A 309 34.48 -19.10 -21.82
C ALA A 309 35.66 -18.50 -21.04
N ALA A 310 36.88 -18.99 -21.29
CA ALA A 310 38.07 -18.66 -20.52
C ALA A 310 38.40 -17.15 -20.51
N HIS A 311 38.25 -16.46 -21.64
CA HIS A 311 38.50 -15.01 -21.71
C HIS A 311 37.48 -14.22 -20.87
N THR A 312 36.19 -14.56 -20.96
CA THR A 312 35.10 -13.95 -20.19
C THR A 312 35.28 -14.19 -18.69
N LEU A 313 35.64 -15.42 -18.31
CA LEU A 313 35.87 -15.74 -16.90
C LEU A 313 37.08 -14.97 -16.35
N ARG A 314 38.18 -14.91 -17.12
CA ARG A 314 39.38 -14.16 -16.73
C ARG A 314 39.08 -12.69 -16.52
N GLU A 315 38.32 -12.03 -17.41
CA GLU A 315 37.98 -10.62 -17.22
C GLU A 315 37.09 -10.37 -15.99
N MET A 316 36.13 -11.26 -15.71
CA MET A 316 35.19 -11.11 -14.59
C MET A 316 35.91 -11.25 -13.25
N LEU A 317 36.86 -12.17 -13.15
CA LEU A 317 37.59 -12.44 -11.91
C LEU A 317 38.77 -11.49 -11.65
N THR A 318 39.31 -10.82 -12.67
CA THR A 318 40.50 -9.95 -12.53
C THR A 318 40.16 -8.47 -12.73
N VAL A 319 40.25 -7.98 -13.97
CA VAL A 319 40.14 -6.57 -14.37
C VAL A 319 38.79 -5.92 -14.04
N LYS A 320 37.71 -6.69 -13.88
CA LYS A 320 36.39 -6.19 -13.44
C LYS A 320 36.21 -6.23 -11.92
N SER A 321 37.09 -6.89 -11.18
CA SER A 321 36.99 -7.13 -9.74
C SER A 321 38.12 -6.43 -8.97
N ASP A 322 39.22 -7.12 -8.71
CA ASP A 322 40.24 -6.75 -7.73
C ASP A 322 41.63 -6.47 -8.32
N ASP A 323 41.82 -6.58 -9.64
CA ASP A 323 43.05 -6.10 -10.30
C ASP A 323 43.04 -4.57 -10.37
N VAL A 324 43.74 -3.95 -9.42
CA VAL A 324 43.79 -2.48 -9.25
C VAL A 324 44.40 -1.76 -10.45
N ALA A 325 45.44 -2.33 -11.04
CA ALA A 325 46.11 -1.74 -12.20
C ALA A 325 45.35 -2.05 -13.49
N GLY A 326 44.89 -3.30 -13.63
CA GLY A 326 44.15 -3.79 -14.79
C GLY A 326 42.82 -3.06 -14.99
N ARG A 327 42.07 -2.78 -13.92
CA ARG A 327 40.79 -2.04 -14.03
C ARG A 327 40.95 -0.61 -14.56
N ALA A 328 42.00 0.09 -14.11
CA ALA A 328 42.28 1.45 -14.56
C ALA A 328 42.73 1.48 -16.03
N LYS A 329 43.61 0.54 -16.42
CA LYS A 329 44.02 0.35 -17.82
C LYS A 329 42.83 0.00 -18.70
N MET A 330 41.99 -0.96 -18.29
CA MET A 330 40.79 -1.39 -19.02
C MET A 330 39.84 -0.23 -19.26
N TYR A 331 39.57 0.58 -18.24
CA TYR A 331 38.69 1.75 -18.38
C TYR A 331 39.25 2.74 -19.42
N LYS A 332 40.55 3.04 -19.34
CA LYS A 332 41.23 3.90 -20.32
C LYS A 332 41.17 3.32 -21.73
N SER A 333 41.49 2.04 -21.90
CA SER A 333 41.41 1.30 -23.16
C SER A 333 40.03 1.39 -23.80
N ILE A 334 38.95 1.24 -23.03
CA ILE A 334 37.57 1.37 -23.52
C ILE A 334 37.29 2.80 -24.00
N VAL A 335 37.74 3.82 -23.25
CA VAL A 335 37.58 5.24 -23.63
C VAL A 335 38.38 5.60 -24.88
N ASP A 336 39.59 5.05 -25.01
CA ASP A 336 40.49 5.25 -26.15
C ASP A 336 40.07 4.42 -27.39
N GLY A 337 39.07 3.53 -27.26
CA GLY A 337 38.58 2.66 -28.33
C GLY A 337 39.51 1.50 -28.68
N VAL A 338 40.48 1.18 -27.83
CA VAL A 338 41.45 0.10 -28.01
C VAL A 338 41.09 -1.07 -27.10
N ASN A 339 40.75 -2.23 -27.66
CA ASN A 339 40.34 -3.40 -26.88
C ASN A 339 41.55 -4.26 -26.48
N LEU A 340 42.39 -3.75 -25.57
CA LEU A 340 43.51 -4.49 -24.98
C LEU A 340 43.17 -4.95 -23.56
N THR A 341 43.25 -6.25 -23.31
CA THR A 341 43.02 -6.86 -21.99
C THR A 341 44.31 -7.44 -21.44
N GLU A 342 44.97 -6.71 -20.55
CA GLU A 342 46.05 -7.23 -19.70
C GLU A 342 45.47 -7.51 -18.31
N SER A 343 45.65 -8.73 -17.80
CA SER A 343 45.22 -9.12 -16.47
C SER A 343 46.44 -9.53 -15.64
N VAL A 344 46.53 -9.02 -14.42
CA VAL A 344 47.54 -9.40 -13.43
C VAL A 344 46.90 -10.33 -12.40
N MET A 345 47.70 -10.88 -11.48
CA MET A 345 47.18 -11.64 -10.36
C MET A 345 46.19 -10.82 -9.50
N PRO A 346 45.07 -11.42 -9.08
CA PRO A 346 44.09 -10.82 -8.16
C PRO A 346 44.72 -10.35 -6.84
N GLU A 347 44.26 -9.22 -6.32
CA GLU A 347 44.71 -8.72 -5.02
C GLU A 347 44.23 -9.62 -3.86
N SER A 348 43.06 -10.25 -4.00
CA SER A 348 42.57 -11.22 -3.02
C SER A 348 43.52 -12.41 -2.83
N PHE A 349 44.22 -12.84 -3.88
CA PHE A 349 45.23 -13.89 -3.80
C PHE A 349 46.49 -13.40 -3.05
N ASN A 350 46.91 -12.15 -3.28
CA ASN A 350 48.01 -11.54 -2.51
C ASN A 350 47.69 -11.48 -1.01
N VAL A 351 46.46 -11.09 -0.66
CA VAL A 351 45.98 -11.08 0.73
C VAL A 351 46.05 -12.49 1.32
N LEU A 352 45.55 -13.50 0.62
CA LEU A 352 45.62 -14.90 1.05
C LEU A 352 47.07 -15.36 1.34
N VAL A 353 48.00 -15.06 0.44
CA VAL A 353 49.42 -15.42 0.62
C VAL A 353 49.99 -14.75 1.88
N LYS A 354 49.64 -13.49 2.15
CA LYS A 354 50.09 -12.79 3.37
C LYS A 354 49.47 -13.37 4.63
N GLU A 355 48.20 -13.77 4.58
CA GLU A 355 47.52 -14.44 5.70
C GLU A 355 48.18 -15.79 6.01
N ILE A 356 48.49 -16.61 5.00
CA ILE A 356 49.17 -17.90 5.22
C ILE A 356 50.57 -17.69 5.82
N ARG A 357 51.33 -16.71 5.29
CA ARG A 357 52.66 -16.35 5.84
C ARG A 357 52.60 -15.89 7.29
N SER A 358 51.53 -15.23 7.71
CA SER A 358 51.34 -14.79 9.10
C SER A 358 51.21 -15.95 10.09
N LEU A 359 50.85 -17.15 9.63
CA LEU A 359 50.78 -18.37 10.43
C LEU A 359 52.15 -19.04 10.62
N GLY A 360 53.22 -18.47 10.06
CA GLY A 360 54.56 -19.08 10.09
C GLY A 360 54.78 -20.15 9.02
N ILE A 361 53.92 -20.22 8.01
CA ILE A 361 54.06 -21.11 6.85
C ILE A 361 54.68 -20.30 5.71
N ASP A 362 55.83 -20.74 5.20
CA ASP A 362 56.45 -20.08 4.05
C ASP A 362 55.76 -20.49 2.74
N VAL A 363 55.37 -19.51 1.95
CA VAL A 363 54.66 -19.69 0.67
C VAL A 363 55.24 -18.70 -0.33
N GLU A 364 55.91 -19.20 -1.36
CA GLU A 364 56.48 -18.40 -2.44
C GLU A 364 55.89 -18.80 -3.80
N LEU A 365 55.91 -17.85 -4.74
CA LEU A 365 55.50 -18.10 -6.12
C LEU A 365 56.74 -18.43 -6.92
N GLU A 366 56.91 -19.69 -7.30
CA GLU A 366 58.02 -20.11 -8.15
C GLU A 366 57.84 -19.55 -9.56
N GLN A 367 58.89 -18.91 -10.09
CA GLN A 367 58.98 -18.59 -11.50
C GLN A 367 59.54 -19.80 -12.24
N HIS A 368 58.69 -20.46 -13.02
CA HIS A 368 59.14 -21.37 -14.08
C HIS A 368 59.08 -20.69 -15.43
#